data_AF-F0Z1F5-F1
#
_entry.id   AF-F0Z1F5-F1
#
_cell.length_a   1.000
_cell.length_b   1.000
_cell.length_c   1.000
_cell.angle_alpha   90.00
_cell.angle_beta   90.00
_cell.angle_gamma   90.00
#
_symmetry.space_group_name_H-M   'P 1'
#
loop_
_entity.id
_entity.type
_entity.pdbx_description
1 polymer ?
#
loop_
_entity_poly.entity_id
_entity_poly.type
_entity_poly.pdbx_seq_one_letter_code
_entity_poly.pdbx_strand_id
1 'polypeptide(L)'
;MIQSMNLTDKKRTLIFTSIVISCIASSMLATALTTALPAIISDLDITITTGQWLTSGYSLAMGIMMPLTAFLITRFPTRNLYLTGLLLSILGMALNVFAPTFSIMMIARVLQACGNGILTAMAQVIILTIYPLEKRGTAMGWYGLSVSAAPVIAPTLAGIVVDSIGWKAIFYIAIAIMMFSFIWALCVFDNVLETAKMKFDIASFVLSVLAFGGITLGVGNIGSYRFVSPQILPALTVGCIGVGLFIYRQLHLEQPFLELRVLKNKDYTMSVLGSMLLYFVMMGSTVIMPLYIQSVLGKSATISGLVVLPGSVVMSIISPLAGRILDKTGMKQLFIAGAVCMLVSNLGMFFINMNTPVWTAAVLNSLRNLSIGCLMMPLVTWGTSNRVGK
;
A
#
# COMPACT_ATOMS: atom_id res chain seq x y z
N MET A 1 -20.38 -20.78 -7.50
CA MET A 1 -21.38 -20.65 -6.43
C MET A 1 -20.61 -20.56 -5.11
N ILE A 2 -20.16 -19.35 -4.73
CA ILE A 2 -19.40 -19.18 -3.49
C ILE A 2 -20.44 -18.99 -2.40
N GLN A 3 -20.69 -20.03 -1.61
CA GLN A 3 -21.37 -19.85 -0.33
C GLN A 3 -20.59 -18.76 0.40
N SER A 4 -21.16 -17.56 0.52
CA SER A 4 -20.82 -16.73 1.65
C SER A 4 -21.03 -17.64 2.85
N MET A 5 -19.96 -18.12 3.47
CA MET A 5 -20.09 -18.84 4.74
C MET A 5 -21.12 -18.10 5.59
N ASN A 6 -21.98 -18.83 6.29
CA ASN A 6 -22.95 -18.33 7.26
C ASN A 6 -22.25 -17.62 8.44
N LEU A 7 -21.36 -16.67 8.15
CA LEU A 7 -20.76 -15.74 9.08
C LEU A 7 -21.85 -14.73 9.41
N THR A 8 -22.16 -14.63 10.69
CA THR A 8 -23.00 -13.56 11.20
C THR A 8 -22.37 -12.21 10.88
N ASP A 9 -23.19 -11.17 10.69
CA ASP A 9 -22.70 -9.81 10.42
C ASP A 9 -21.78 -9.30 11.54
N LYS A 10 -22.04 -9.74 12.78
CA LYS A 10 -21.14 -9.49 13.92
C LYS A 10 -19.75 -10.06 13.66
N LYS A 11 -19.65 -11.32 13.23
CA LYS A 11 -18.37 -12.00 12.98
C LYS A 11 -17.59 -11.36 11.81
N ARG A 12 -18.28 -10.99 10.73
CA ARG A 12 -17.68 -10.23 9.62
C ARG A 12 -17.07 -8.91 10.09
N THR A 13 -17.79 -8.18 10.93
CA THR A 13 -17.34 -6.92 11.49
C THR A 13 -16.12 -7.12 12.39
N LEU A 14 -16.10 -8.16 13.23
CA LEU A 14 -14.95 -8.44 14.11
C LEU A 14 -13.68 -8.78 13.31
N ILE A 15 -13.81 -9.58 12.24
CA ILE A 15 -12.69 -9.89 11.32
C ILE A 15 -12.22 -8.61 10.62
N PHE A 16 -13.16 -7.81 10.11
CA PHE A 16 -12.87 -6.54 9.45
C PHE A 16 -12.11 -5.56 10.36
N THR A 17 -12.52 -5.46 11.63
CA THR A 17 -11.83 -4.62 12.62
C THR A 17 -10.39 -5.04 12.82
N SER A 18 -10.09 -6.34 12.88
CA SER A 18 -8.70 -6.83 12.95
C SER A 18 -7.88 -6.38 11.73
N ILE A 19 -8.46 -6.48 10.53
CA ILE A 19 -7.81 -6.07 9.28
C ILE A 19 -7.53 -4.57 9.28
N VAL A 20 -8.50 -3.76 9.72
CA VAL A 20 -8.35 -2.31 9.80
C VAL A 20 -7.26 -1.90 10.81
N ILE A 21 -7.24 -2.52 11.99
CA ILE A 21 -6.23 -2.20 13.03
C ILE A 21 -4.82 -2.53 12.52
N SER A 22 -4.60 -3.72 11.95
CA SER A 22 -3.29 -4.11 11.44
C SER A 22 -2.85 -3.23 10.25
N CYS A 23 -3.80 -2.84 9.40
CA CYS A 23 -3.55 -1.91 8.29
C CYS A 23 -3.13 -0.52 8.77
N ILE A 24 -3.83 0.04 9.77
CA ILE A 24 -3.47 1.34 10.38
C ILE A 24 -2.07 1.27 10.97
N ALA A 25 -1.77 0.25 11.78
CA ALA A 25 -0.45 0.13 12.41
C ALA A 25 0.68 0.05 11.37
N SER A 26 0.48 -0.74 10.32
CA SER A 26 1.47 -0.95 9.25
C SER A 26 1.71 0.29 8.40
N SER A 27 0.64 0.97 7.98
CA SER A 27 0.72 2.20 7.17
C SER A 27 1.22 3.39 7.97
N MET A 28 0.82 3.50 9.24
CA MET A 28 1.34 4.50 10.18
C MET A 28 2.86 4.32 10.36
N LEU A 29 3.34 3.11 10.62
CA LEU A 29 4.77 2.86 10.80
C LEU A 29 5.58 3.11 9.52
N ALA A 30 5.06 2.73 8.35
CA ALA A 30 5.73 3.00 7.08
C ALA A 30 5.97 4.51 6.89
N THR A 31 5.01 5.33 7.29
CA THR A 31 5.10 6.80 7.21
C THR A 31 5.92 7.40 8.36
N ALA A 32 5.78 6.88 9.57
CA ALA A 32 6.59 7.31 10.72
C ALA A 32 8.08 7.05 10.48
N LEU A 33 8.43 5.96 9.80
CA LEU A 33 9.81 5.63 9.46
C LEU A 33 10.46 6.69 8.58
N THR A 34 9.75 7.21 7.57
CA THR A 34 10.32 8.24 6.69
C THR A 34 10.63 9.53 7.45
N THR A 35 9.83 9.83 8.48
CA THR A 35 10.06 10.94 9.42
C THR A 35 11.24 10.68 10.35
N ALA A 36 11.38 9.45 10.85
CA ALA A 36 12.45 9.04 11.74
C ALA A 36 13.79 8.72 11.03
N LEU A 37 13.80 8.70 9.71
CA LEU A 37 14.93 8.24 8.91
C LEU A 37 16.23 9.03 9.17
N PRO A 38 16.22 10.37 9.30
CA PRO A 38 17.42 11.13 9.64
C PRO A 38 18.04 10.71 10.99
N ALA A 39 17.20 10.47 12.00
CA ALA A 39 17.66 10.01 13.32
C ALA A 39 18.30 8.62 13.26
N ILE A 40 17.71 7.70 12.47
CA ILE A 40 18.28 6.35 12.24
C ILE A 40 19.62 6.44 11.52
N ILE A 41 19.72 7.30 10.50
CA ILE A 41 20.95 7.53 9.74
C ILE A 41 22.08 8.01 10.66
N SER A 42 21.77 8.96 11.55
CA SER A 42 22.74 9.49 12.52
C SER A 42 23.12 8.48 13.59
N ASP A 43 22.15 7.70 14.11
CA ASP A 43 22.39 6.70 15.18
C ASP A 43 23.23 5.50 14.70
N LEU A 44 23.06 5.10 13.44
CA LEU A 44 23.81 3.99 12.83
C LEU A 44 25.06 4.43 12.07
N ASP A 45 25.34 5.74 12.02
CA ASP A 45 26.46 6.34 11.26
C ASP A 45 26.56 5.83 9.82
N ILE A 46 25.44 5.92 9.08
CA ILE A 46 25.35 5.45 7.68
C ILE A 46 25.12 6.61 6.70
N THR A 47 25.30 6.36 5.41
CA THR A 47 24.97 7.36 4.39
C THR A 47 23.46 7.49 4.21
N ILE A 48 23.00 8.63 3.70
CA ILE A 48 21.59 8.86 3.33
C ILE A 48 21.11 7.79 2.32
N THR A 49 21.93 7.50 1.31
CA THR A 49 21.63 6.49 0.30
C THR A 49 21.43 5.11 0.94
N THR A 50 22.28 4.74 1.90
CA THR A 50 22.12 3.50 2.67
C THR A 50 20.84 3.53 3.51
N GLY A 51 20.54 4.63 4.20
CA GLY A 51 19.31 4.77 4.99
C GLY A 51 18.03 4.62 4.17
N GLN A 52 17.97 5.18 2.95
CA GLN A 52 16.80 5.10 2.07
C GLN A 52 16.40 3.67 1.68
N TRP A 53 17.32 2.71 1.78
CA TRP A 53 17.00 1.30 1.60
C TRP A 53 16.03 0.74 2.64
N LEU A 54 15.93 1.34 3.83
CA LEU A 54 14.92 0.94 4.82
C LEU A 54 13.48 1.15 4.32
N THR A 55 13.29 2.10 3.39
CA THR A 55 12.00 2.38 2.74
C THR A 55 11.88 1.64 1.41
N SER A 56 12.91 1.72 0.56
CA SER A 56 12.91 1.15 -0.78
C SER A 56 12.98 -0.38 -0.76
N GLY A 57 13.87 -0.94 0.05
CA GLY A 57 14.00 -2.39 0.24
C GLY A 57 12.78 -3.00 0.93
N TYR A 58 12.16 -2.27 1.87
CA TYR A 58 10.87 -2.67 2.44
C TYR A 58 9.78 -2.75 1.37
N SER A 59 9.64 -1.72 0.53
CA SER A 59 8.63 -1.67 -0.53
C SER A 59 8.86 -2.77 -1.58
N LEU A 60 10.13 -3.05 -1.90
CA LEU A 60 10.51 -4.13 -2.80
C LEU A 60 10.12 -5.51 -2.24
N ALA A 61 10.49 -5.81 -0.99
CA ALA A 61 10.15 -7.07 -0.35
C ALA A 61 8.62 -7.24 -0.24
N MET A 62 7.90 -6.17 0.12
CA MET A 62 6.43 -6.17 0.13
C MET A 62 5.85 -6.45 -1.26
N GLY A 63 6.39 -5.82 -2.30
CA GLY A 63 5.96 -5.99 -3.70
C GLY A 63 6.16 -7.42 -4.21
N ILE A 64 7.26 -8.09 -3.85
CA ILE A 64 7.51 -9.50 -4.19
C ILE A 64 6.54 -10.43 -3.45
N MET A 65 6.22 -10.09 -2.21
CA MET A 65 5.37 -10.91 -1.33
C MET A 65 3.88 -10.82 -1.70
N MET A 66 3.42 -9.73 -2.30
CA MET A 66 2.03 -9.56 -2.72
C MET A 66 1.58 -10.63 -3.74
N PRO A 67 2.27 -10.85 -4.88
CA PRO A 67 1.97 -11.97 -5.77
C PRO A 67 2.11 -13.33 -5.09
N LEU A 68 3.11 -13.52 -4.22
CA LEU A 68 3.29 -14.77 -3.45
C LEU A 68 2.09 -15.08 -2.58
N THR A 69 1.44 -14.06 -2.08
CA THR A 69 0.26 -14.20 -1.24
C THR A 69 -0.90 -14.84 -1.99
N ALA A 70 -1.03 -14.67 -3.30
CA ALA A 70 -2.04 -15.38 -4.09
C ALA A 70 -1.87 -16.90 -3.98
N PHE A 71 -0.62 -17.39 -4.09
CA PHE A 71 -0.31 -18.80 -3.86
C PHE A 71 -0.56 -19.22 -2.41
N LEU A 72 -0.10 -18.41 -1.44
CA LEU A 72 -0.22 -18.74 -0.02
C LEU A 72 -1.68 -18.83 0.44
N ILE A 73 -2.54 -17.92 -0.03
CA ILE A 73 -3.97 -17.90 0.30
C ILE A 73 -4.67 -19.18 -0.19
N THR A 74 -4.34 -19.65 -1.39
CA THR A 74 -4.90 -20.90 -1.91
C THR A 74 -4.34 -22.11 -1.17
N ARG A 75 -3.07 -22.08 -0.75
CA ARG A 75 -2.39 -23.25 -0.18
C ARG A 75 -2.64 -23.45 1.32
N PHE A 76 -2.80 -22.36 2.07
CA PHE A 76 -2.84 -22.37 3.54
C PHE A 76 -4.16 -21.81 4.08
N PRO A 77 -4.65 -22.33 5.23
CA PRO A 77 -5.87 -21.83 5.84
C PRO A 77 -5.78 -20.34 6.19
N THR A 78 -6.85 -19.60 5.91
CA THR A 78 -6.91 -18.13 6.08
C THR A 78 -6.49 -17.68 7.47
N ARG A 79 -6.99 -18.34 8.52
CA ARG A 79 -6.68 -17.98 9.91
C ARG A 79 -5.18 -18.04 10.18
N ASN A 80 -4.55 -19.16 9.82
CA ASN A 80 -3.14 -19.39 10.10
C ASN A 80 -2.26 -18.45 9.30
N LEU A 81 -2.56 -18.25 8.02
CA LEU A 81 -1.78 -17.36 7.17
C LEU A 81 -1.86 -15.89 7.64
N TYR A 82 -3.03 -15.42 8.05
CA TYR A 82 -3.18 -14.07 8.59
C TYR A 82 -2.40 -13.89 9.90
N LEU A 83 -2.50 -14.85 10.83
CA LEU A 83 -1.72 -14.84 12.08
C LEU A 83 -0.22 -14.89 11.83
N THR A 84 0.25 -15.70 10.87
CA THR A 84 1.66 -15.72 10.45
C THR A 84 2.09 -14.36 9.89
N GLY A 85 1.27 -13.71 9.07
CA GLY A 85 1.55 -12.36 8.57
C GLY A 85 1.72 -11.33 9.68
N LEU A 86 0.82 -11.35 10.68
CA LEU A 86 0.95 -10.49 11.88
C LEU A 86 2.23 -10.79 12.66
N LEU A 87 2.51 -12.07 12.91
CA LEU A 87 3.67 -12.50 13.68
C LEU A 87 4.99 -12.13 13.00
N LEU A 88 5.12 -12.34 11.68
CA LEU A 88 6.29 -11.92 10.90
C LEU A 88 6.49 -10.39 10.97
N SER A 89 5.40 -9.64 10.89
CA SER A 89 5.44 -8.17 10.99
C SER A 89 5.89 -7.72 12.37
N ILE A 90 5.36 -8.33 13.44
CA ILE A 90 5.72 -8.06 14.83
C ILE A 90 7.19 -8.41 15.09
N LEU A 91 7.63 -9.60 14.68
CA LEU A 91 9.02 -10.02 14.86
C LEU A 91 9.98 -9.12 14.09
N GLY A 92 9.64 -8.75 12.85
CA GLY A 92 10.43 -7.80 12.07
C GLY A 92 10.56 -6.44 12.77
N MET A 93 9.47 -5.90 13.32
CA MET A 93 9.52 -4.66 14.11
C MET A 93 10.33 -4.80 15.40
N ALA A 94 10.17 -5.92 16.12
CA ALA A 94 10.91 -6.17 17.35
C ALA A 94 12.42 -6.26 17.06
N LEU A 95 12.82 -6.95 16.00
CA LEU A 95 14.22 -7.01 15.57
C LEU A 95 14.77 -5.63 15.15
N ASN A 96 13.95 -4.77 14.55
CA ASN A 96 14.36 -3.40 14.20
C ASN A 96 14.70 -2.56 15.45
N VAL A 97 13.97 -2.72 16.55
CA VAL A 97 14.22 -2.00 17.82
C VAL A 97 15.63 -2.31 18.35
N PHE A 98 16.05 -3.56 18.24
CA PHE A 98 17.32 -4.06 18.80
C PHE A 98 18.44 -4.16 17.76
N ALA A 99 18.22 -3.70 16.53
CA ALA A 99 19.20 -3.82 15.45
C ALA A 99 20.43 -2.94 15.77
N PRO A 100 21.64 -3.53 15.92
CA PRO A 100 22.84 -2.77 16.23
C PRO A 100 23.53 -2.23 14.97
N THR A 101 23.16 -2.72 13.78
CA THR A 101 23.75 -2.33 12.51
C THR A 101 22.67 -2.23 11.43
N PHE A 102 22.95 -1.46 10.38
CA PHE A 102 22.07 -1.33 9.23
C PHE A 102 21.71 -2.68 8.60
N SER A 103 22.66 -3.60 8.44
CA SER A 103 22.41 -4.90 7.81
C SER A 103 21.37 -5.73 8.58
N ILE A 104 21.47 -5.74 9.91
CA ILE A 104 20.48 -6.44 10.77
C ILE A 104 19.13 -5.74 10.68
N MET A 105 19.12 -4.41 10.70
CA MET A 105 17.89 -3.61 10.55
C MET A 105 17.21 -3.87 9.19
N MET A 106 18.00 -3.98 8.12
CA MET A 106 17.49 -4.26 6.77
C MET A 106 16.89 -5.67 6.68
N ILE A 107 17.53 -6.68 7.26
CA ILE A 107 16.96 -8.04 7.33
C ILE A 107 15.64 -8.03 8.12
N ALA A 108 15.61 -7.34 9.27
CA ALA A 108 14.40 -7.18 10.08
C ALA A 108 13.29 -6.46 9.29
N ARG A 109 13.64 -5.46 8.48
CA ARG A 109 12.74 -4.76 7.58
C ARG A 109 12.18 -5.64 6.46
N VAL A 110 13.00 -6.50 5.87
CA VAL A 110 12.54 -7.48 4.87
C VAL A 110 11.56 -8.46 5.52
N LEU A 111 11.88 -8.99 6.70
CA LEU A 111 10.98 -9.88 7.45
C LEU A 111 9.63 -9.22 7.74
N GLN A 112 9.66 -7.95 8.18
CA GLN A 112 8.47 -7.15 8.40
C GLN A 112 7.66 -6.96 7.11
N ALA A 113 8.33 -6.61 6.01
CA ALA A 113 7.70 -6.40 4.70
C ALA A 113 7.01 -7.68 4.19
N CYS A 114 7.59 -8.85 4.46
CA CYS A 114 6.96 -10.12 4.13
C CYS A 114 5.63 -10.33 4.85
N GLY A 115 5.59 -10.05 6.15
CA GLY A 115 4.35 -10.08 6.92
C GLY A 115 3.31 -9.09 6.37
N ASN A 116 3.71 -7.84 6.16
CA ASN A 116 2.80 -6.79 5.67
C ASN A 116 2.33 -7.02 4.22
N GLY A 117 3.16 -7.61 3.36
CA GLY A 117 2.78 -8.01 2.00
C GLY A 117 1.66 -9.07 2.02
N ILE A 118 1.79 -10.07 2.90
CA ILE A 118 0.73 -11.07 3.14
C ILE A 118 -0.54 -10.39 3.63
N LEU A 119 -0.45 -9.60 4.71
CA LEU A 119 -1.61 -8.95 5.31
C LEU A 119 -2.37 -8.05 4.32
N THR A 120 -1.65 -7.27 3.51
CA THR A 120 -2.26 -6.31 2.59
C THR A 120 -3.01 -7.00 1.45
N ALA A 121 -2.37 -7.94 0.77
CA ALA A 121 -3.03 -8.67 -0.33
C ALA A 121 -4.19 -9.54 0.19
N MET A 122 -4.00 -10.18 1.34
CA MET A 122 -4.99 -11.05 1.95
C MET A 122 -6.18 -10.29 2.50
N ALA A 123 -5.98 -9.11 3.08
CA ALA A 123 -7.06 -8.23 3.57
C ALA A 123 -8.11 -7.98 2.49
N GLN A 124 -7.67 -7.56 1.29
CA GLN A 124 -8.58 -7.27 0.18
C GLN A 124 -9.37 -8.52 -0.25
N VAL A 125 -8.71 -9.68 -0.36
CA VAL A 125 -9.36 -10.95 -0.72
C VAL A 125 -10.38 -11.37 0.33
N ILE A 126 -10.02 -11.30 1.62
CA ILE A 126 -10.94 -11.64 2.73
C ILE A 126 -12.15 -10.72 2.72
N ILE A 127 -11.95 -9.39 2.66
CA ILE A 127 -13.02 -8.40 2.69
C ILE A 127 -14.02 -8.66 1.56
N LEU A 128 -13.52 -8.83 0.34
CA LEU A 128 -14.37 -9.10 -0.83
C LEU A 128 -15.06 -10.47 -0.73
N THR A 129 -14.50 -11.42 0.01
CA THR A 129 -15.11 -12.76 0.15
C THR A 129 -16.18 -12.81 1.25
N ILE A 130 -15.92 -12.19 2.40
CA ILE A 130 -16.84 -12.28 3.55
C ILE A 130 -18.05 -11.34 3.43
N TYR A 131 -17.93 -10.23 2.69
CA TYR A 131 -19.04 -9.29 2.48
C TYR A 131 -19.83 -9.61 1.21
N PRO A 132 -21.18 -9.51 1.27
CA PRO A 132 -22.04 -9.67 0.09
C PRO A 132 -21.78 -8.56 -0.92
N LEU A 133 -22.09 -8.83 -2.19
CA LEU A 133 -21.73 -7.98 -3.34
C LEU A 133 -22.16 -6.52 -3.14
N GLU A 134 -23.33 -6.30 -2.54
CA GLU A 134 -23.97 -5.00 -2.30
C GLU A 134 -23.34 -4.19 -1.15
N LYS A 135 -22.39 -4.78 -0.40
CA LYS A 135 -21.68 -4.12 0.70
C LYS A 135 -20.17 -4.07 0.49
N ARG A 136 -19.66 -4.63 -0.61
CA ARG A 136 -18.22 -4.74 -0.88
C ARG A 136 -17.58 -3.37 -1.06
N GLY A 137 -18.25 -2.45 -1.76
CA GLY A 137 -17.78 -1.07 -1.94
C GLY A 137 -17.64 -0.36 -0.60
N THR A 138 -18.66 -0.43 0.25
CA THR A 138 -18.64 0.17 1.58
C THR A 138 -17.51 -0.39 2.44
N ALA A 139 -17.34 -1.73 2.48
CA ALA A 139 -16.29 -2.37 3.26
C ALA A 139 -14.88 -1.98 2.75
N MET A 140 -14.67 -2.00 1.43
CA MET A 140 -13.42 -1.58 0.81
C MET A 140 -13.17 -0.07 0.95
N GLY A 141 -14.21 0.76 1.02
CA GLY A 141 -14.09 2.19 1.29
C GLY A 141 -13.60 2.48 2.71
N TRP A 142 -14.09 1.74 3.71
CA TRP A 142 -13.54 1.78 5.08
C TRP A 142 -12.11 1.25 5.17
N TYR A 143 -11.79 0.20 4.41
CA TYR A 143 -10.40 -0.27 4.29
C TYR A 143 -9.51 0.81 3.65
N GLY A 144 -9.98 1.50 2.61
CA GLY A 144 -9.30 2.64 2.00
C GLY A 144 -9.01 3.76 2.98
N LEU A 145 -9.97 4.11 3.83
CA LEU A 145 -9.77 5.07 4.92
C LEU A 145 -8.63 4.63 5.83
N SER A 146 -8.59 3.34 6.22
CA SER A 146 -7.53 2.85 7.10
C SER A 146 -6.13 2.97 6.48
N VAL A 147 -6.02 2.80 5.16
CA VAL A 147 -4.78 2.97 4.40
C VAL A 147 -4.39 4.44 4.29
N SER A 148 -5.36 5.34 4.08
CA SER A 148 -5.10 6.75 3.77
C SER A 148 -5.03 7.67 4.98
N ALA A 149 -5.79 7.38 6.04
CA ALA A 149 -5.91 8.24 7.22
C ALA A 149 -4.70 8.11 8.15
N ALA A 150 -4.14 6.91 8.27
CA ALA A 150 -3.04 6.67 9.19
C ALA A 150 -1.76 7.47 8.83
N PRO A 151 -1.33 7.55 7.55
CA PRO A 151 -0.19 8.38 7.14
C PRO A 151 -0.36 9.89 7.39
N VAL A 152 -1.58 10.39 7.62
CA VAL A 152 -1.84 11.82 7.81
C VAL A 152 -1.35 12.28 9.18
N ILE A 153 -1.63 11.48 10.19
CA ILE A 153 -1.33 11.77 11.58
C ILE A 153 0.08 11.25 11.94
N ALA A 154 0.57 10.27 11.18
CA ALA A 154 1.84 9.58 11.45
C ALA A 154 3.06 10.52 11.55
N PRO A 155 3.36 11.44 10.60
CA PRO A 155 4.55 12.28 10.69
C PRO A 155 4.56 13.18 11.92
N THR A 156 3.41 13.77 12.26
CA THR A 156 3.29 14.66 13.43
C THR A 156 3.55 13.91 14.72
N LEU A 157 2.90 12.75 14.91
CA LEU A 157 3.12 11.93 16.09
C LEU A 157 4.53 11.35 16.13
N ALA A 158 5.04 10.90 14.98
CA ALA A 158 6.39 10.34 14.87
C ALA A 158 7.45 11.39 15.22
N GLY A 159 7.35 12.62 14.72
CA GLY A 159 8.31 13.69 15.04
C GLY A 159 8.38 13.96 16.54
N ILE A 160 7.23 14.16 17.19
CA ILE A 160 7.15 14.38 18.65
C ILE A 160 7.78 13.21 19.42
N VAL A 161 7.46 11.97 19.02
CA VAL A 161 7.95 10.75 19.68
C VAL A 161 9.46 10.55 19.45
N VAL A 162 9.95 10.81 18.24
CA VAL A 162 11.38 10.69 17.88
C VAL A 162 12.20 11.72 18.65
N ASP A 163 11.75 12.97 18.72
CA ASP A 163 12.48 14.05 19.39
C ASP A 163 12.51 13.87 20.92
N SER A 164 11.47 13.26 21.50
CA SER A 164 11.35 13.09 22.96
C SER A 164 11.91 11.78 23.50
N ILE A 165 11.64 10.66 22.83
CA ILE A 165 11.94 9.29 23.33
C ILE A 165 12.95 8.57 22.41
N GLY A 166 13.18 9.09 21.20
CA GLY A 166 14.06 8.49 20.19
C GLY A 166 13.32 7.65 19.16
N TRP A 167 13.98 7.40 18.03
CA TRP A 167 13.36 6.78 16.85
C TRP A 167 12.82 5.36 17.10
N LYS A 168 13.36 4.62 18.06
CA LYS A 168 12.90 3.25 18.39
C LYS A 168 11.44 3.23 18.88
N ALA A 169 10.95 4.34 19.45
CA ALA A 169 9.59 4.42 19.97
C ALA A 169 8.49 4.26 18.90
N ILE A 170 8.75 4.62 17.65
CA ILE A 170 7.79 4.39 16.56
C ILE A 170 7.51 2.89 16.37
N PHE A 171 8.52 2.04 16.58
CA PHE A 171 8.39 0.59 16.49
C PHE A 171 7.67 0.03 17.70
N TYR A 172 7.97 0.50 18.92
CA TYR A 172 7.24 0.06 20.12
C TYR A 172 5.74 0.34 20.02
N ILE A 173 5.35 1.53 19.56
CA ILE A 173 3.93 1.90 19.37
C ILE A 173 3.28 0.98 18.32
N ALA A 174 3.94 0.78 17.17
CA ALA A 174 3.42 -0.08 16.12
C ALA A 174 3.32 -1.55 16.56
N ILE A 175 4.30 -2.06 17.33
CA ILE A 175 4.27 -3.39 17.94
C ILE A 175 3.07 -3.51 18.88
N ALA A 176 2.82 -2.52 19.74
CA ALA A 176 1.69 -2.56 20.67
C ALA A 176 0.35 -2.69 19.93
N ILE A 177 0.13 -1.91 18.86
CA ILE A 177 -1.09 -1.97 18.06
C ILE A 177 -1.19 -3.29 17.28
N MET A 178 -0.09 -3.76 16.69
CA MET A 178 -0.06 -5.04 15.96
C MET A 178 -0.25 -6.25 16.89
N MET A 179 0.30 -6.21 18.10
CA MET A 179 0.10 -7.22 19.14
C MET A 179 -1.37 -7.26 19.58
N PHE A 180 -2.00 -6.10 19.77
CA PHE A 180 -3.44 -6.04 20.02
C PHE A 180 -4.23 -6.69 18.87
N SER A 181 -3.90 -6.35 17.62
CA SER A 181 -4.52 -6.99 16.46
C SER A 181 -4.29 -8.50 16.40
N PHE A 182 -3.10 -8.98 16.80
CA PHE A 182 -2.76 -10.40 16.86
C PHE A 182 -3.59 -11.15 17.89
N ILE A 183 -3.65 -10.63 19.12
CA ILE A 183 -4.47 -11.21 20.19
C ILE A 183 -5.94 -11.22 19.78
N TRP A 184 -6.44 -10.12 19.21
CA TRP A 184 -7.80 -10.03 18.70
C TRP A 184 -8.07 -11.06 17.58
N ALA A 185 -7.13 -11.20 16.64
CA ALA A 185 -7.24 -12.17 15.55
C ALA A 185 -7.26 -13.61 16.06
N LEU A 186 -6.52 -13.96 17.12
CA LEU A 186 -6.54 -15.31 17.70
C LEU A 186 -7.96 -15.75 18.09
N CYS A 187 -8.76 -14.82 18.61
CA CYS A 187 -10.12 -15.07 19.09
C CYS A 187 -11.19 -14.99 18.00
N VAL A 188 -10.93 -14.28 16.90
CA VAL A 188 -11.97 -13.85 15.95
C VAL A 188 -11.82 -14.44 14.55
N PHE A 189 -10.58 -14.67 14.10
CA PHE A 189 -10.33 -15.09 12.73
C PHE A 189 -10.67 -16.57 12.53
N ASP A 190 -11.35 -16.86 11.44
CA ASP A 190 -11.65 -18.21 10.97
C ASP A 190 -11.15 -18.43 9.55
N ASN A 191 -11.17 -19.70 9.12
CA ASN A 191 -10.89 -20.06 7.75
C ASN A 191 -12.09 -19.68 6.88
N VAL A 192 -11.96 -18.58 6.14
CA VAL A 192 -13.03 -18.03 5.28
C VAL A 192 -12.82 -18.27 3.79
N LEU A 193 -11.66 -18.81 3.42
CA LEU A 193 -11.29 -19.16 2.05
C LEU A 193 -11.06 -20.66 1.95
N GLU A 194 -11.48 -21.23 0.82
CA GLU A 194 -11.17 -22.62 0.50
C GLU A 194 -9.68 -22.78 0.20
N THR A 195 -9.13 -23.92 0.58
CA THR A 195 -7.74 -24.25 0.32
C THR A 195 -7.64 -25.36 -0.72
N ALA A 196 -6.60 -25.34 -1.54
CA ALA A 196 -6.30 -26.36 -2.53
C ALA A 196 -4.84 -26.82 -2.42
N LYS A 197 -4.61 -28.08 -2.83
CA LYS A 197 -3.25 -28.62 -2.95
C LYS A 197 -2.57 -28.02 -4.18
N MET A 198 -1.74 -27.01 -3.97
CA MET A 198 -0.95 -26.36 -5.01
C MET A 198 0.54 -26.58 -4.77
N LYS A 199 1.30 -26.87 -5.82
CA LYS A 199 2.77 -26.98 -5.76
C LYS A 199 3.38 -25.59 -5.87
N PHE A 200 4.43 -25.33 -5.09
CA PHE A 200 5.12 -24.05 -5.15
C PHE A 200 6.00 -23.96 -6.41
N ASP A 201 5.70 -23.01 -7.28
CA ASP A 201 6.51 -22.76 -8.48
C ASP A 201 7.68 -21.83 -8.16
N ILE A 202 8.78 -22.44 -7.71
CA ILE A 202 10.03 -21.74 -7.36
C ILE A 202 10.54 -20.89 -8.53
N ALA A 203 10.42 -21.39 -9.78
CA ALA A 203 10.92 -20.67 -10.94
C ALA A 203 10.12 -19.38 -11.18
N SER A 204 8.80 -19.43 -11.07
CA SER A 204 7.96 -18.22 -11.15
C SER A 204 8.21 -17.24 -10.01
N PHE A 205 8.49 -17.75 -8.81
CA PHE A 205 8.88 -16.91 -7.68
C PHE A 205 10.21 -16.19 -7.93
N VAL A 206 11.24 -16.89 -8.40
CA VAL A 206 12.53 -16.28 -8.75
C VAL A 206 12.38 -15.26 -9.87
N LEU A 207 11.60 -15.57 -10.92
CA LEU A 207 11.31 -14.61 -11.99
C LEU A 207 10.59 -13.37 -11.48
N SER A 208 9.65 -13.52 -10.55
CA SER A 208 8.99 -12.39 -9.86
C SER A 208 10.00 -11.53 -9.09
N VAL A 209 10.89 -12.15 -8.32
CA VAL A 209 11.96 -11.44 -7.59
C VAL A 209 12.85 -10.65 -8.55
N LEU A 210 13.27 -11.25 -9.66
CA LEU A 210 14.10 -10.58 -10.68
C LEU A 210 13.32 -9.45 -11.38
N ALA A 211 12.05 -9.68 -11.71
CA ALA A 211 11.17 -8.70 -12.34
C ALA A 211 10.97 -7.45 -11.46
N PHE A 212 10.39 -7.64 -10.27
CA PHE A 212 10.10 -6.54 -9.36
C PHE A 212 11.38 -5.91 -8.80
N GLY A 213 12.39 -6.73 -8.49
CA GLY A 213 13.70 -6.27 -8.03
C GLY A 213 14.41 -5.43 -9.08
N GLY A 214 14.57 -5.96 -10.29
CA GLY A 214 15.26 -5.27 -11.37
C GLY A 214 14.58 -3.95 -11.76
N ILE A 215 13.24 -3.93 -11.87
CA ILE A 215 12.50 -2.71 -12.18
C ILE A 215 12.62 -1.69 -11.04
N THR A 216 12.39 -2.11 -9.79
CA THR A 216 12.42 -1.19 -8.63
C THR A 216 13.80 -0.59 -8.45
N LEU A 217 14.86 -1.40 -8.57
CA LEU A 217 16.25 -0.92 -8.45
C LEU A 217 16.67 -0.06 -9.63
N GLY A 218 16.34 -0.47 -10.86
CA GLY A 218 16.63 0.30 -12.06
C GLY A 218 15.99 1.67 -12.01
N VAL A 219 14.67 1.74 -11.77
CA VAL A 219 13.92 3.00 -11.69
C VAL A 219 14.32 3.83 -10.47
N GLY A 220 14.51 3.19 -9.31
CA GLY A 220 14.90 3.87 -8.07
C GLY A 220 16.24 4.59 -8.18
N ASN A 221 17.16 4.08 -8.99
CA ASN A 221 18.50 4.66 -9.17
C ASN A 221 18.55 5.80 -10.21
N ILE A 222 17.49 6.03 -11.00
CA ILE A 222 17.46 7.10 -12.04
C ILE A 222 17.66 8.49 -11.44
N GLY A 223 17.24 8.73 -10.20
CA GLY A 223 17.42 10.02 -9.53
C GLY A 223 18.85 10.30 -9.06
N SER A 224 19.68 9.26 -8.91
CA SER A 224 21.02 9.36 -8.30
C SER A 224 22.15 9.12 -9.29
N TYR A 225 21.87 8.43 -10.40
CA TYR A 225 22.87 8.05 -11.40
C TYR A 225 22.39 8.43 -12.80
N ARG A 226 23.34 8.63 -13.72
CA ARG A 226 23.01 8.82 -15.15
C ARG A 226 22.25 7.59 -15.65
N PHE A 227 21.21 7.79 -16.45
CA PHE A 227 20.37 6.71 -16.98
C PHE A 227 21.19 5.57 -17.60
N VAL A 228 22.19 5.92 -18.42
CA VAL A 228 23.18 4.98 -18.94
C VAL A 228 24.29 4.82 -17.91
N SER A 229 24.06 3.98 -16.90
CA SER A 229 25.05 3.65 -15.87
C SER A 229 24.99 2.18 -15.46
N PRO A 230 26.12 1.61 -14.97
CA PRO A 230 26.17 0.25 -14.44
C PRO A 230 25.18 -0.02 -13.28
N GLN A 231 24.73 1.03 -12.58
CA GLN A 231 23.81 0.95 -11.46
C GLN A 231 22.34 0.85 -11.88
N ILE A 232 22.01 1.22 -13.12
CA ILE A 232 20.64 1.26 -13.65
C ILE A 232 20.44 0.19 -14.71
N LEU A 233 21.26 0.21 -15.76
CA LEU A 233 21.02 -0.58 -16.97
C LEU A 233 20.95 -2.10 -16.71
N PRO A 234 21.88 -2.72 -15.98
CA PRO A 234 21.81 -4.14 -15.69
C PRO A 234 20.56 -4.52 -14.90
N ALA A 235 20.26 -3.76 -13.83
CA ALA A 235 19.09 -4.01 -13.00
C ALA A 235 17.78 -3.87 -13.80
N LEU A 236 17.64 -2.79 -14.57
CA LEU A 236 16.46 -2.54 -15.38
C LEU A 236 16.30 -3.60 -16.49
N THR A 237 17.40 -3.99 -17.13
CA THR A 237 17.40 -5.04 -18.18
C THR A 237 16.98 -6.38 -17.62
N VAL A 238 17.56 -6.80 -16.48
CA VAL A 238 17.16 -8.03 -15.77
C VAL A 238 15.69 -7.97 -15.35
N GLY A 239 15.22 -6.81 -14.90
CA GLY A 239 13.82 -6.57 -14.56
C GLY A 239 12.88 -6.75 -15.76
N CYS A 240 13.18 -6.10 -16.89
CA CYS A 240 12.38 -6.19 -18.12
C CYS A 240 12.35 -7.61 -18.68
N ILE A 241 13.50 -8.30 -18.74
CA ILE A 241 13.58 -9.70 -19.16
C ILE A 241 12.81 -10.59 -18.19
N GLY A 242 12.98 -10.37 -16.89
CA GLY A 242 12.26 -11.09 -15.83
C GLY A 242 10.74 -10.96 -15.96
N VAL A 243 10.23 -9.77 -16.23
CA VAL A 243 8.79 -9.54 -16.49
C VAL A 243 8.33 -10.31 -17.72
N GLY A 244 9.06 -10.21 -18.85
CA GLY A 244 8.69 -10.91 -20.08
C GLY A 244 8.62 -12.43 -19.88
N LEU A 245 9.63 -13.01 -19.25
CA LEU A 245 9.69 -14.43 -18.93
C LEU A 245 8.63 -14.85 -17.91
N PHE A 246 8.38 -14.03 -16.89
CA PHE A 246 7.34 -14.27 -15.90
C PHE A 246 5.96 -14.31 -16.56
N ILE A 247 5.63 -13.30 -17.39
CA ILE A 247 4.35 -13.25 -18.12
C ILE A 247 4.20 -14.46 -19.04
N TYR A 248 5.22 -14.76 -19.85
CA TYR A 248 5.20 -15.91 -20.73
C TYR A 248 4.92 -17.20 -19.96
N ARG A 249 5.65 -17.44 -18.87
CA ARG A 249 5.48 -18.64 -18.05
C ARG A 249 4.09 -18.71 -17.41
N GLN A 250 3.60 -17.62 -16.80
CA GLN A 250 2.28 -17.60 -16.17
C GLN A 250 1.14 -17.87 -17.15
N LEU A 251 1.27 -17.45 -18.41
CA LEU A 251 0.24 -17.71 -19.43
C LEU A 251 0.23 -19.16 -19.94
N HIS A 252 1.33 -19.89 -19.80
CA HIS A 252 1.48 -21.28 -20.28
C HIS A 252 1.36 -22.33 -19.17
N LEU A 253 1.35 -21.94 -17.90
CA LEU A 253 1.11 -22.86 -16.79
C LEU A 253 -0.37 -23.19 -16.64
N GLU A 254 -0.68 -24.45 -16.39
CA GLU A 254 -2.06 -24.88 -16.07
C GLU A 254 -2.55 -24.24 -14.77
N GLN A 255 -1.71 -24.28 -13.74
CA GLN A 255 -1.95 -23.68 -12.43
C GLN A 255 -0.95 -22.54 -12.19
N PRO A 256 -1.21 -21.33 -12.72
CA PRO A 256 -0.32 -20.20 -12.52
C PRO A 256 -0.37 -19.71 -11.09
N PHE A 257 0.77 -19.18 -10.65
CA PHE A 257 0.95 -18.51 -9.38
C PHE A 257 0.17 -17.17 -9.33
N LEU A 258 0.14 -16.46 -10.45
CA LEU A 258 -0.61 -15.23 -10.65
C LEU A 258 -1.42 -15.37 -11.94
N GLU A 259 -2.75 -15.38 -11.82
CA GLU A 259 -3.65 -15.59 -12.96
C GLU A 259 -3.73 -14.34 -13.86
N LEU A 260 -2.78 -14.23 -14.80
CA LEU A 260 -2.70 -13.10 -15.74
C LEU A 260 -3.81 -13.13 -16.80
N ARG A 261 -4.46 -14.27 -17.04
CA ARG A 261 -5.54 -14.37 -18.04
C ARG A 261 -6.75 -13.50 -17.67
N VAL A 262 -6.88 -13.09 -16.40
CA VAL A 262 -7.95 -12.16 -16.00
C VAL A 262 -7.82 -10.77 -16.63
N LEU A 263 -6.62 -10.38 -17.10
CA LEU A 263 -6.42 -9.14 -17.86
C LEU A 263 -7.10 -9.17 -19.25
N LYS A 264 -7.63 -10.31 -19.70
CA LYS A 264 -8.51 -10.35 -20.89
C LYS A 264 -9.86 -9.67 -20.64
N ASN A 265 -10.30 -9.57 -19.38
CA ASN A 265 -11.52 -8.86 -19.02
C ASN A 265 -11.24 -7.34 -19.05
N LYS A 266 -11.98 -6.61 -19.89
CA LYS A 266 -11.80 -5.16 -20.07
C LYS A 266 -11.99 -4.38 -18.77
N ASP A 267 -12.98 -4.74 -17.95
CA ASP A 267 -13.26 -4.04 -16.70
C ASP A 267 -12.11 -4.21 -15.71
N TYR A 268 -11.61 -5.44 -15.57
CA TYR A 268 -10.46 -5.71 -14.72
C TYR A 268 -9.21 -4.96 -15.19
N THR A 269 -8.94 -4.95 -16.49
CA THR A 269 -7.78 -4.23 -17.05
C THR A 269 -7.90 -2.72 -16.86
N MET A 270 -9.09 -2.14 -17.07
CA MET A 270 -9.33 -0.72 -16.80
C MET A 270 -9.16 -0.39 -15.31
N SER A 271 -9.60 -1.27 -14.40
CA SER A 271 -9.34 -1.14 -12.97
C SER A 271 -7.85 -1.16 -12.65
N VAL A 272 -7.10 -2.13 -13.18
CA VAL A 272 -5.65 -2.23 -12.92
C VAL A 272 -4.92 -0.99 -13.44
N LEU A 273 -5.15 -0.59 -14.69
CA LEU A 273 -4.53 0.61 -15.27
C LEU A 273 -4.93 1.89 -14.53
N GLY A 274 -6.21 2.04 -14.19
CA GLY A 274 -6.72 3.17 -13.42
C GLY A 274 -6.09 3.24 -12.03
N SER A 275 -6.00 2.12 -11.31
CA SER A 275 -5.32 2.04 -10.01
C SER A 275 -3.83 2.38 -10.12
N MET A 276 -3.13 1.88 -11.14
CA MET A 276 -1.72 2.21 -11.37
C MET A 276 -1.52 3.72 -11.59
N LEU A 277 -2.33 4.34 -12.45
CA LEU A 277 -2.29 5.79 -12.71
C LEU A 277 -2.60 6.61 -11.45
N LEU A 278 -3.59 6.20 -10.66
CA LEU A 278 -3.90 6.85 -9.39
C LEU A 278 -2.75 6.75 -8.40
N TYR A 279 -2.06 5.61 -8.33
CA TYR A 279 -0.86 5.46 -7.52
C TYR A 279 0.28 6.39 -7.98
N PHE A 280 0.50 6.53 -9.29
CA PHE A 280 1.47 7.50 -9.81
C PHE A 280 1.14 8.93 -9.39
N VAL A 281 -0.13 9.33 -9.56
CA VAL A 281 -0.59 10.66 -9.15
C VAL A 281 -0.43 10.84 -7.65
N MET A 282 -0.83 9.87 -6.83
CA MET A 282 -0.74 9.91 -5.37
C MET A 282 0.71 10.02 -4.87
N MET A 283 1.64 9.27 -5.47
CA MET A 283 3.05 9.31 -5.10
C MET A 283 3.70 10.64 -5.50
N GLY A 284 3.50 11.11 -6.73
CA GLY A 284 4.02 12.41 -7.18
C GLY A 284 3.44 13.58 -6.37
N SER A 285 2.14 13.49 -6.08
CA SER A 285 1.37 14.41 -5.23
C SER A 285 1.99 14.64 -3.86
N THR A 286 2.34 13.54 -3.18
CA THR A 286 2.83 13.54 -1.80
C THR A 286 4.22 14.18 -1.68
N VAL A 287 5.02 14.12 -2.75
CA VAL A 287 6.38 14.68 -2.78
C VAL A 287 6.40 16.12 -3.26
N ILE A 288 5.69 16.44 -4.34
CA ILE A 288 5.78 17.76 -5.01
C ILE A 288 5.22 18.89 -4.12
N MET A 289 4.10 18.65 -3.43
CA MET A 289 3.44 19.72 -2.67
C MET A 289 4.30 20.24 -1.50
N PRO A 290 4.87 19.37 -0.64
CA PRO A 290 5.78 19.85 0.40
C PRO A 290 7.02 20.56 -0.14
N LEU A 291 7.61 20.06 -1.23
CA LEU A 291 8.78 20.68 -1.87
C LEU A 291 8.46 22.07 -2.42
N TYR A 292 7.30 22.25 -3.06
CA TYR A 292 6.86 23.56 -3.53
C TYR A 292 6.77 24.57 -2.37
N ILE A 293 6.16 24.18 -1.25
CA ILE A 293 5.94 25.10 -0.12
C ILE A 293 7.25 25.41 0.61
N GLN A 294 8.11 24.41 0.81
CA GLN A 294 9.32 24.57 1.61
C GLN A 294 10.49 25.12 0.78
N SER A 295 10.77 24.52 -0.37
CA SER A 295 11.95 24.85 -1.17
C SER A 295 11.73 26.02 -2.12
N VAL A 296 10.51 26.20 -2.65
CA VAL A 296 10.22 27.28 -3.61
C VAL A 296 9.67 28.52 -2.91
N LEU A 297 8.68 28.35 -2.02
CA LEU A 297 8.08 29.47 -1.29
C LEU A 297 8.82 29.84 0.01
N GLY A 298 9.84 29.08 0.41
CA GLY A 298 10.64 29.33 1.62
C GLY A 298 9.83 29.28 2.91
N LYS A 299 8.68 28.58 2.94
CA LYS A 299 7.82 28.50 4.11
C LYS A 299 8.26 27.37 5.04
N SER A 300 7.86 27.46 6.31
CA SER A 300 8.18 26.44 7.31
C SER A 300 7.49 25.10 7.01
N ALA A 301 8.07 24.01 7.55
CA ALA A 301 7.48 22.67 7.49
C ALA A 301 6.06 22.61 8.10
N THR A 302 5.78 23.42 9.13
CA THR A 302 4.44 23.54 9.73
C THR A 302 3.41 24.03 8.72
N ILE A 303 3.72 25.07 7.95
CA ILE A 303 2.82 25.60 6.91
C ILE A 303 2.62 24.53 5.83
N SER A 304 3.69 23.84 5.43
CA SER A 304 3.60 22.71 4.48
C SER A 304 2.64 21.62 4.95
N GLY A 305 2.72 21.23 6.23
CA GLY A 305 1.80 20.26 6.82
C GLY A 305 0.35 20.73 6.79
N LEU A 306 0.10 21.99 7.19
CA LEU A 306 -1.24 22.59 7.20
C LEU A 306 -1.87 22.69 5.81
N VAL A 307 -1.08 22.79 4.74
CA VAL A 307 -1.56 22.84 3.35
C VAL A 307 -1.94 21.46 2.81
N VAL A 308 -1.23 20.43 3.25
CA VAL A 308 -1.51 19.04 2.84
C VAL A 308 -2.68 18.44 3.64
N LEU A 309 -2.82 18.83 4.92
CA LEU A 309 -3.78 18.30 5.88
C LEU A 309 -5.25 18.31 5.38
N PRO A 310 -5.81 19.39 4.80
CA PRO A 310 -7.19 19.40 4.32
C PRO A 310 -7.45 18.30 3.28
N GLY A 311 -6.51 18.06 2.37
CA GLY A 311 -6.67 17.02 1.36
C GLY A 311 -6.65 15.62 1.94
N SER A 312 -5.77 15.37 2.89
CA SER A 312 -5.72 14.13 3.65
C SER A 312 -7.00 13.84 4.44
N VAL A 313 -7.59 14.88 5.06
CA VAL A 313 -8.89 14.78 5.75
C VAL A 313 -10.01 14.47 4.76
N VAL A 314 -10.05 15.18 3.64
CA VAL A 314 -11.04 14.94 2.57
C VAL A 314 -10.94 13.52 2.02
N MET A 315 -9.74 13.02 1.73
CA MET A 315 -9.52 11.64 1.26
C MET A 315 -10.03 10.61 2.28
N SER A 316 -9.74 10.83 3.56
CA SER A 316 -10.15 9.94 4.64
C SER A 316 -11.68 9.90 4.76
N ILE A 317 -12.35 11.05 4.74
CA ILE A 317 -13.82 11.13 4.83
C ILE A 317 -14.48 10.58 3.56
N ILE A 318 -13.96 10.88 2.38
CA ILE A 318 -14.62 10.50 1.13
C ILE A 318 -14.51 9.01 0.84
N SER A 319 -13.46 8.32 1.29
CA SER A 319 -13.23 6.91 0.96
C SER A 319 -14.40 5.97 1.35
N PRO A 320 -14.95 6.01 2.58
CA PRO A 320 -16.15 5.24 2.93
C PRO A 320 -17.40 5.69 2.19
N LEU A 321 -17.55 6.99 1.92
CA LEU A 321 -18.68 7.55 1.18
C LEU A 321 -18.68 7.06 -0.27
N ALA A 322 -17.54 7.09 -0.93
CA ALA A 322 -17.33 6.58 -2.28
C ALA A 322 -17.63 5.09 -2.37
N GLY A 323 -17.24 4.31 -1.35
CA GLY A 323 -17.62 2.90 -1.22
C GLY A 323 -19.14 2.69 -1.19
N ARG A 324 -19.87 3.50 -0.42
CA ARG A 324 -21.35 3.45 -0.38
C ARG A 324 -21.99 3.89 -1.69
N ILE A 325 -21.41 4.89 -2.35
CA ILE A 325 -21.87 5.36 -3.67
C ILE A 325 -21.67 4.24 -4.70
N LEU A 326 -20.52 3.56 -4.69
CA LEU A 326 -20.25 2.43 -5.56
C LEU A 326 -21.33 1.34 -5.41
N ASP A 327 -21.66 0.96 -4.18
CA ASP A 327 -22.67 -0.07 -3.89
C ASP A 327 -24.07 0.33 -4.40
N LYS A 328 -24.42 1.63 -4.38
CA LYS A 328 -25.76 2.12 -4.76
C LYS A 328 -25.92 2.45 -6.24
N THR A 329 -24.95 3.14 -6.83
CA THR A 329 -25.06 3.74 -8.18
C THR A 329 -24.06 3.14 -9.18
N GLY A 330 -23.18 2.24 -8.73
CA GLY A 330 -22.14 1.63 -9.56
C GLY A 330 -20.97 2.57 -9.87
N MET A 331 -19.96 2.02 -10.57
CA MET A 331 -18.66 2.67 -10.78
C MET A 331 -18.72 3.88 -11.73
N LYS A 332 -19.66 3.92 -12.68
CA LYS A 332 -19.66 4.91 -13.78
C LYS A 332 -19.71 6.36 -13.27
N GLN A 333 -20.68 6.69 -12.41
CA GLN A 333 -20.86 8.05 -11.90
C GLN A 333 -19.68 8.47 -11.01
N LEU A 334 -19.20 7.54 -10.19
CA LEU A 334 -18.06 7.76 -9.30
C LEU A 334 -16.78 8.01 -10.09
N PHE A 335 -16.56 7.24 -11.17
CA PHE A 335 -15.43 7.42 -12.08
C PHE A 335 -15.45 8.80 -12.74
N ILE A 336 -16.58 9.22 -13.30
CA ILE A 336 -16.70 10.52 -13.97
C ILE A 336 -16.43 11.66 -12.98
N ALA A 337 -17.09 11.64 -11.80
CA ALA A 337 -16.90 12.66 -10.79
C ALA A 337 -15.45 12.74 -10.30
N GLY A 338 -14.83 11.59 -9.99
CA GLY A 338 -13.44 11.52 -9.58
C GLY A 338 -12.48 11.99 -10.68
N ALA A 339 -12.69 11.57 -11.93
CA ALA A 339 -11.84 11.94 -13.06
C ALA A 339 -11.90 13.45 -13.35
N VAL A 340 -13.09 14.07 -13.27
CA VAL A 340 -13.25 15.52 -13.41
C VAL A 340 -12.51 16.25 -12.29
N CYS A 341 -12.67 15.82 -11.04
CA CYS A 341 -11.94 16.40 -9.90
C CYS A 341 -10.41 16.28 -10.09
N MET A 342 -9.94 15.14 -10.59
CA MET A 342 -8.54 14.91 -10.89
C MET A 342 -8.02 15.86 -11.98
N LEU A 343 -8.77 16.00 -13.06
CA LEU A 343 -8.42 16.84 -14.20
C LEU A 343 -8.34 18.31 -13.78
N VAL A 344 -9.38 18.81 -13.10
CA VAL A 344 -9.42 20.20 -12.61
C VAL A 344 -8.28 20.48 -11.63
N SER A 345 -7.99 19.55 -10.73
CA SER A 345 -6.88 19.69 -9.79
C SER A 345 -5.52 19.76 -10.50
N ASN A 346 -5.22 18.83 -11.42
CA ASN A 346 -3.93 18.78 -12.10
C ASN A 346 -3.75 19.98 -13.06
N LEU A 347 -4.80 20.36 -13.80
CA LEU A 347 -4.78 21.57 -14.63
C LEU A 347 -4.61 22.82 -13.77
N GLY A 348 -5.31 22.91 -12.64
CA GLY A 348 -5.15 24.04 -11.73
C GLY A 348 -3.73 24.13 -11.16
N MET A 349 -3.10 22.99 -10.83
CA MET A 349 -1.72 22.97 -10.36
C MET A 349 -0.71 23.42 -11.42
N PHE A 350 -1.00 23.19 -12.70
CA PHE A 350 -0.15 23.68 -13.80
C PHE A 350 -0.04 25.21 -13.83
N PHE A 351 -1.07 25.93 -13.38
CA PHE A 351 -1.08 27.40 -13.35
C PHE A 351 -0.53 28.00 -12.05
N ILE A 352 -0.13 27.18 -11.07
CA ILE A 352 0.46 27.69 -9.82
C ILE A 352 1.85 28.28 -10.10
N ASN A 353 2.08 29.49 -9.60
CA ASN A 353 3.36 30.20 -9.66
C ASN A 353 3.75 30.76 -8.28
N MET A 354 4.95 31.35 -8.17
CA MET A 354 5.49 31.88 -6.91
C MET A 354 4.61 32.95 -6.22
N ASN A 355 3.76 33.64 -6.98
CA ASN A 355 2.86 34.68 -6.46
C ASN A 355 1.49 34.12 -6.04
N THR A 356 1.24 32.84 -6.31
CA THR A 356 -0.05 32.21 -6.03
C THR A 356 -0.24 32.02 -4.52
N PRO A 357 -1.37 32.46 -3.95
CA PRO A 357 -1.64 32.24 -2.53
C PRO A 357 -1.62 30.75 -2.18
N VAL A 358 -0.99 30.44 -1.06
CA VAL A 358 -0.77 29.06 -0.56
C VAL A 358 -2.10 28.28 -0.39
N TRP A 359 -3.19 28.96 -0.05
CA TRP A 359 -4.51 28.32 0.09
C TRP A 359 -5.03 27.77 -1.24
N THR A 360 -4.66 28.36 -2.38
CA THR A 360 -5.04 27.86 -3.72
C THR A 360 -4.43 26.49 -3.96
N ALA A 361 -3.16 26.32 -3.61
CA ALA A 361 -2.46 25.05 -3.67
C ALA A 361 -3.10 24.02 -2.72
N ALA A 362 -3.51 24.45 -1.52
CA ALA A 362 -4.22 23.60 -0.56
C ALA A 362 -5.56 23.08 -1.12
N VAL A 363 -6.36 23.95 -1.73
CA VAL A 363 -7.66 23.59 -2.33
C VAL A 363 -7.47 22.62 -3.50
N LEU A 364 -6.52 22.90 -4.39
CA LEU A 364 -6.22 22.02 -5.53
C LEU A 364 -5.73 20.64 -5.07
N ASN A 365 -4.85 20.60 -4.06
CA ASN A 365 -4.43 19.34 -3.45
C ASN A 365 -5.59 18.60 -2.77
N SER A 366 -6.51 19.33 -2.16
CA SER A 366 -7.69 18.71 -1.54
C SER A 366 -8.62 18.10 -2.57
N LEU A 367 -8.81 18.77 -3.71
CA LEU A 367 -9.57 18.23 -4.83
C LEU A 367 -8.90 16.99 -5.45
N ARG A 368 -7.56 16.98 -5.52
CA ARG A 368 -6.79 15.79 -5.94
C ARG A 368 -7.04 14.61 -5.01
N ASN A 369 -6.90 14.83 -3.71
CA ASN A 369 -7.07 13.80 -2.70
C ASN A 369 -8.52 13.32 -2.60
N LEU A 370 -9.50 14.19 -2.86
CA LEU A 370 -10.90 13.80 -3.06
C LEU A 370 -11.03 12.78 -4.20
N SER A 371 -10.42 13.06 -5.35
CA SER A 371 -10.43 12.15 -6.48
C SER A 371 -9.77 10.80 -6.16
N ILE A 372 -8.58 10.81 -5.55
CA ILE A 372 -7.88 9.59 -5.17
C ILE A 372 -8.74 8.76 -4.20
N GLY A 373 -9.28 9.38 -3.14
CA GLY A 373 -10.17 8.70 -2.18
C GLY A 373 -11.44 8.16 -2.83
N CYS A 374 -12.01 8.88 -3.79
CA CYS A 374 -13.20 8.46 -4.54
C CYS A 374 -12.96 7.25 -5.46
N LEU A 375 -11.74 7.09 -5.99
CA LEU A 375 -11.50 6.13 -7.07
C LEU A 375 -10.67 4.92 -6.65
N MET A 376 -9.75 5.07 -5.70
CA MET A 376 -8.72 4.06 -5.43
C MET A 376 -9.31 2.69 -5.05
N MET A 377 -10.07 2.59 -3.95
CA MET A 377 -10.70 1.33 -3.54
C MET A 377 -11.91 0.94 -4.39
N PRO A 378 -12.72 1.89 -4.89
CA PRO A 378 -13.81 1.55 -5.80
C PRO A 378 -13.38 0.89 -7.11
N LEU A 379 -12.27 1.31 -7.73
CA LEU A 379 -11.73 0.65 -8.93
C LEU A 379 -11.32 -0.80 -8.65
N VAL A 380 -10.63 -1.04 -7.53
CA VAL A 380 -10.23 -2.39 -7.11
C VAL A 380 -11.46 -3.27 -6.89
N THR A 381 -12.48 -2.74 -6.22
CA THR A 381 -13.73 -3.45 -5.91
C THR A 381 -14.53 -3.76 -7.17
N TRP A 382 -14.66 -2.79 -8.08
CA TRP A 382 -15.40 -2.95 -9.33
C TRP A 382 -14.75 -3.99 -10.26
N GLY A 383 -13.44 -3.89 -10.48
CA GLY A 383 -12.71 -4.79 -11.38
C GLY A 383 -12.65 -6.24 -10.89
N THR A 384 -12.73 -6.45 -9.57
CA THR A 384 -12.77 -7.79 -8.97
C THR A 384 -14.18 -8.37 -8.90
N SER A 385 -15.20 -7.53 -8.75
CA SER A 385 -16.59 -7.96 -8.59
C SER A 385 -17.25 -8.39 -9.92
N ASN A 386 -16.86 -7.78 -11.05
CA ASN A 386 -17.34 -8.16 -12.38
C ASN A 386 -16.76 -9.49 -12.91
N ARG A 387 -16.00 -10.22 -12.09
CA ARG A 387 -15.52 -11.58 -12.40
C ARG A 387 -16.56 -12.67 -12.18
N VAL A 388 -17.66 -12.38 -11.48
CA VAL A 388 -18.61 -13.41 -10.99
C VAL A 388 -19.68 -13.79 -12.05
N GLY A 389 -19.58 -13.31 -13.29
CA GLY A 389 -20.64 -13.45 -14.29
C GLY A 389 -20.30 -14.12 -15.63
N LYS A 390 -19.05 -14.54 -15.89
CA LYS A 390 -18.69 -15.22 -17.15
C LYS A 390 -17.61 -16.27 -16.97
#